data_AF-A0A9P4K7F4-F1
#
_entry.id   AF-A0A9P4K7F4-F1
#
_cell.length_a   1.000
_cell.length_b   1.000
_cell.length_c   1.000
_cell.angle_alpha   90.00
_cell.angle_beta   90.00
_cell.angle_gamma   90.00
#
_symmetry.space_group_name_H-M   'P 1'
#
loop_
_entity.id
_entity.type
_entity.pdbx_description
1 polymer ?
#
loop_
_entity_poly.entity_id
_entity_poly.type
_entity_poly.pdbx_seq_one_letter_code
_entity_poly.pdbx_strand_id
1 'polypeptide(L)'
;MPYPETTDAFTVTDIKKWSEFKRQEVPLKKFEEDDIDIAVDACGVCSSDVHTITGGWGEEIPLPLCVGHEIIGKAIKVGSNVKNIKVGDRVGVGAQIGADLTCKNCKEDNENYCPNQIDTYGAPYKDGTITQGGYSSHVRAHQYFTFKIPDDLDTNLAAPMLCAGLTTYSPLKRLGAGPGKKIAIVGLGGLGHFGVLWSIALGAETYVLSHSPTKREDALKMGAKEFIVTKEKDWAEPWKFTFDFIINTADATDRFNLPDYFSTLKPNGTFHMVGFPDKPLPTLMAQDFAPTGCFLGASHIGNRPEMEEMLELAAKQNIKSWVETIDISEAGCKEAVERVWKNDRVRYRFTLTGYDKIRSSSPLSAMPTIPLHIAKPTTYPPENPLPQFLHTPSGLAIIELQGTINFPTPSDPTSPASTQVGKLVFPLYNPDLSDPSDTKWMKRVYFYVGKNQRMTGEVKKLGRPFAVIKKREKEDASMGGVDEGWQGEELEVVDVVRYKILFSSRPEPICLTDANGTANCNLAIMETAIALHLAILRRRLSNSDIQQPGTAFGITTLGPYCASNYTTARQPNPRVVKQASQISVIIPQ
;
A
#
# COMPACT_ATOMS: atom_id res chain seq x y z
N MET A 1 13.03 6.83 -3.34
CA MET A 1 12.69 5.87 -4.41
C MET A 1 12.19 6.66 -5.61
N PRO A 2 12.64 6.42 -6.85
CA PRO A 2 11.93 6.96 -8.02
C PRO A 2 10.53 6.36 -8.04
N TYR A 3 9.53 7.22 -8.19
CA TYR A 3 8.12 6.93 -7.93
C TYR A 3 7.48 6.26 -9.13
N PRO A 4 6.50 5.37 -8.93
CA PRO A 4 6.07 4.50 -10.00
C PRO A 4 5.17 5.27 -10.99
N GLU A 5 5.52 5.23 -12.28
CA GLU A 5 4.69 5.75 -13.39
C GLU A 5 3.61 4.74 -13.79
N THR A 6 3.80 3.48 -13.42
CA THR A 6 2.88 2.36 -13.59
C THR A 6 2.58 1.73 -12.24
N THR A 7 1.57 0.87 -12.14
CA THR A 7 1.33 0.05 -10.96
C THR A 7 1.16 -1.40 -11.39
N ASP A 8 1.71 -2.32 -10.60
CA ASP A 8 1.48 -3.75 -10.81
C ASP A 8 0.09 -4.11 -10.29
N ALA A 9 -0.79 -4.58 -11.17
CA ALA A 9 -2.21 -4.70 -10.92
C ALA A 9 -2.78 -6.05 -11.37
N PHE A 10 -3.74 -6.57 -10.63
CA PHE A 10 -4.58 -7.69 -11.04
C PHE A 10 -5.76 -7.14 -11.82
N THR A 11 -5.77 -7.41 -13.12
CA THR A 11 -6.74 -6.83 -14.05
C THR A 11 -7.60 -7.89 -14.70
N VAL A 12 -8.85 -7.55 -14.97
CA VAL A 12 -9.69 -8.29 -15.91
C VAL A 12 -9.38 -7.80 -17.33
N THR A 13 -9.22 -8.73 -18.27
CA THR A 13 -8.93 -8.42 -19.68
C THR A 13 -10.06 -8.77 -20.63
N ASP A 14 -11.08 -9.48 -20.15
CA ASP A 14 -12.24 -9.91 -20.91
C ASP A 14 -13.42 -10.08 -19.94
N ILE A 15 -14.49 -9.33 -20.14
CA ILE A 15 -15.70 -9.34 -19.30
C ILE A 15 -16.41 -10.71 -19.33
N LYS A 16 -16.27 -11.49 -20.41
CA LYS A 16 -16.81 -12.85 -20.49
C LYS A 16 -16.07 -13.82 -19.59
N LYS A 17 -14.88 -13.42 -19.15
CA LYS A 17 -13.99 -14.14 -18.24
C LYS A 17 -13.70 -13.27 -17.01
N TRP A 18 -14.74 -12.63 -16.50
CA TRP A 18 -14.66 -11.62 -15.45
C TRP A 18 -13.91 -12.04 -14.17
N SER A 19 -13.86 -13.34 -13.85
CA SER A 19 -13.11 -13.84 -12.71
C SER A 19 -11.67 -14.30 -13.03
N GLU A 20 -11.25 -14.26 -14.30
CA GLU A 20 -9.87 -14.53 -14.74
C GLU A 20 -9.02 -13.25 -14.64
N PHE A 21 -8.44 -13.01 -13.47
CA PHE A 21 -7.49 -11.91 -13.27
C PHE A 21 -6.12 -12.23 -13.85
N LYS A 22 -5.50 -11.22 -14.45
CA LYS A 22 -4.11 -11.24 -14.92
C LYS A 22 -3.30 -10.15 -14.24
N ARG A 23 -2.16 -10.53 -13.68
CA ARG A 23 -1.18 -9.60 -13.14
C ARG A 23 -0.41 -8.93 -14.28
N GLN A 24 -0.45 -7.60 -14.34
CA GLN A 24 0.30 -6.82 -15.32
C GLN A 24 0.52 -5.38 -14.84
N GLU A 25 1.50 -4.69 -15.44
CA GLU A 25 1.70 -3.26 -15.20
C GLU A 25 0.69 -2.43 -15.98
N VAL A 26 0.06 -1.46 -15.30
CA VAL A 26 -0.87 -0.50 -15.90
C VAL A 26 -0.43 0.93 -15.58
N PRO A 27 -0.63 1.91 -16.48
CA PRO A 27 -0.20 3.28 -16.25
C PRO A 27 -0.98 3.93 -15.10
N LEU A 28 -0.29 4.74 -14.29
CA LEU A 28 -0.91 5.71 -13.39
C LEU A 28 -1.00 7.07 -14.10
N LYS A 29 -1.98 7.90 -13.72
CA LYS A 29 -2.04 9.29 -14.21
C LYS A 29 -0.75 10.03 -13.92
N LYS A 30 -0.43 11.10 -14.66
CA LYS A 30 0.72 11.94 -14.31
C LYS A 30 0.59 12.50 -12.88
N PHE A 31 1.66 12.43 -12.09
CA PHE A 31 1.66 12.99 -10.73
C PHE A 31 1.55 14.52 -10.77
N GLU A 32 0.65 15.07 -9.95
CA GLU A 32 0.38 16.50 -9.76
C GLU A 32 0.62 16.92 -8.30
N GLU A 33 0.64 18.23 -8.05
CA GLU A 33 1.02 18.77 -6.74
C GLU A 33 0.03 18.50 -5.61
N ASP A 34 -1.19 18.07 -5.95
CA ASP A 34 -2.24 17.68 -5.01
C ASP A 34 -2.37 16.16 -4.85
N ASP A 35 -1.54 15.38 -5.54
CA ASP A 35 -1.60 13.91 -5.51
C ASP A 35 -0.83 13.31 -4.34
N ILE A 36 -1.23 12.10 -3.98
CA ILE A 36 -0.58 11.22 -3.02
C ILE A 36 -0.41 9.85 -3.68
N ASP A 37 0.82 9.33 -3.69
CA ASP A 37 1.08 7.92 -4.03
C ASP A 37 0.96 7.08 -2.76
N ILE A 38 0.18 6.02 -2.84
CA ILE A 38 -0.16 5.14 -1.72
C ILE A 38 0.32 3.73 -2.07
N ALA A 39 1.18 3.15 -1.22
CA ALA A 39 1.49 1.73 -1.27
C ALA A 39 0.36 0.96 -0.56
N VAL A 40 -0.42 0.19 -1.31
CA VAL A 40 -1.66 -0.45 -0.83
C VAL A 40 -1.34 -1.59 0.13
N ASP A 41 -1.81 -1.56 1.36
CA ASP A 41 -1.64 -2.65 2.33
C ASP A 41 -2.85 -3.59 2.38
N ALA A 42 -4.04 -3.05 2.13
CA ALA A 42 -5.28 -3.80 2.07
C ALA A 42 -6.29 -3.15 1.11
N CYS A 43 -7.15 -3.97 0.51
CA CYS A 43 -8.30 -3.48 -0.26
C CYS A 43 -9.54 -4.33 0.03
N GLY A 44 -10.64 -3.70 0.43
CA GLY A 44 -11.92 -4.38 0.54
C GLY A 44 -12.45 -4.84 -0.83
N VAL A 45 -13.27 -5.89 -0.81
CA VAL A 45 -13.94 -6.44 -2.01
C VAL A 45 -15.41 -6.05 -1.93
N CYS A 46 -15.85 -5.22 -2.86
CA CYS A 46 -17.19 -4.67 -2.91
C CYS A 46 -18.03 -5.34 -4.00
N SER A 47 -19.35 -5.38 -3.81
CA SER A 47 -20.27 -5.84 -4.86
C SER A 47 -20.15 -4.97 -6.12
N SER A 48 -19.82 -3.69 -5.99
CA SER A 48 -19.57 -2.80 -7.15
C SER A 48 -18.42 -3.29 -8.01
N ASP A 49 -17.37 -3.87 -7.42
CA ASP A 49 -16.26 -4.48 -8.18
C ASP A 49 -16.81 -5.60 -9.07
N VAL A 50 -17.70 -6.42 -8.50
CA VAL A 50 -18.36 -7.53 -9.20
C VAL A 50 -19.29 -7.02 -10.30
N HIS A 51 -20.21 -6.10 -10.00
CA HIS A 51 -21.14 -5.54 -10.99
C HIS A 51 -20.42 -4.91 -12.18
N THR A 52 -19.29 -4.24 -11.95
CA THR A 52 -18.46 -3.70 -13.02
C THR A 52 -17.86 -4.82 -13.87
N ILE A 53 -17.15 -5.78 -13.27
CA ILE A 53 -16.43 -6.79 -14.06
C ILE A 53 -17.35 -7.84 -14.69
N THR A 54 -18.57 -8.04 -14.18
CA THR A 54 -19.57 -8.92 -14.82
C THR A 54 -20.35 -8.24 -15.94
N GLY A 55 -20.24 -6.90 -16.07
CA GLY A 55 -21.04 -6.10 -17.00
C GLY A 55 -22.47 -5.84 -16.54
N GLY A 56 -22.77 -6.07 -15.25
CA GLY A 56 -24.10 -5.85 -14.67
C GLY A 56 -24.61 -4.42 -14.80
N TRP A 57 -23.70 -3.44 -14.83
CA TRP A 57 -24.00 -2.02 -15.05
C TRP A 57 -23.65 -1.52 -16.47
N GLY A 58 -23.40 -2.44 -17.39
CA GLY A 58 -23.02 -2.15 -18.78
C GLY A 58 -21.77 -2.94 -19.19
N GLU A 59 -21.77 -3.46 -20.41
CA GLU A 59 -20.65 -4.25 -20.94
C GLU A 59 -19.47 -3.38 -21.43
N GLU A 60 -19.71 -2.09 -21.65
CA GLU A 60 -18.73 -1.13 -22.16
C GLU A 60 -17.84 -0.58 -21.03
N ILE A 61 -16.95 -1.42 -20.51
CA ILE A 61 -15.92 -1.02 -19.53
C ILE A 61 -14.54 -0.92 -20.20
N PRO A 62 -13.66 0.01 -19.77
CA PRO A 62 -12.32 0.11 -20.31
C PRO A 62 -11.48 -1.09 -19.86
N LEU A 63 -10.95 -1.88 -20.81
CA LEU A 63 -10.08 -3.02 -20.53
C LEU A 63 -8.64 -2.75 -21.00
N PRO A 64 -7.60 -3.23 -20.28
CA PRO A 64 -7.67 -3.98 -19.03
C PRO A 64 -8.08 -3.11 -17.82
N LEU A 65 -8.81 -3.71 -16.87
CA LEU A 65 -9.32 -3.02 -15.68
C LEU A 65 -8.91 -3.70 -14.38
N CYS A 66 -8.24 -2.95 -13.51
CA CYS A 66 -8.06 -3.27 -12.10
C CYS A 66 -9.19 -2.61 -11.30
N VAL A 67 -9.97 -3.41 -10.57
CA VAL A 67 -11.03 -2.92 -9.67
C VAL A 67 -10.51 -2.82 -8.22
N GLY A 68 -11.41 -2.58 -7.27
CA GLY A 68 -11.11 -2.37 -5.86
C GLY A 68 -11.12 -0.89 -5.51
N HIS A 69 -11.95 -0.50 -4.54
CA HIS A 69 -12.10 0.90 -4.15
C HIS A 69 -12.35 1.09 -2.64
N GLU A 70 -11.80 0.17 -1.86
CA GLU A 70 -11.85 0.15 -0.40
C GLU A 70 -10.40 0.08 0.12
N ILE A 71 -9.58 1.06 -0.26
CA ILE A 71 -8.10 0.97 -0.24
C ILE A 71 -7.54 1.55 1.04
N ILE A 72 -6.68 0.81 1.74
CA ILE A 72 -5.82 1.35 2.80
C ILE A 72 -4.36 1.04 2.50
N GLY A 73 -3.49 1.98 2.79
CA GLY A 73 -2.05 1.83 2.60
C GLY A 73 -1.24 2.92 3.27
N LYS A 74 0.03 3.03 2.87
CA LYS A 74 0.95 4.05 3.37
C LYS A 74 1.23 5.09 2.29
N ALA A 75 1.17 6.36 2.67
CA ALA A 75 1.61 7.44 1.79
C ALA A 75 3.13 7.32 1.53
N ILE A 76 3.54 7.14 0.28
CA ILE A 76 4.95 7.00 -0.13
C ILE A 76 5.47 8.21 -0.91
N LYS A 77 4.57 9.03 -1.45
CA LYS A 77 4.85 10.33 -2.05
C LYS A 77 3.69 11.26 -1.79
N VAL A 78 3.99 12.52 -1.55
CA VAL A 78 3.02 13.56 -1.25
C VAL A 78 3.37 14.79 -2.09
N GLY A 79 2.40 15.32 -2.82
CA GLY A 79 2.56 16.51 -3.65
C GLY A 79 2.77 17.79 -2.83
N SER A 80 3.31 18.84 -3.43
CA SER A 80 3.71 20.03 -2.68
C SER A 80 2.55 20.86 -2.12
N ASN A 81 1.34 20.71 -2.66
CA ASN A 81 0.13 21.38 -2.16
C ASN A 81 -0.54 20.63 -1.01
N VAL A 82 -0.10 19.41 -0.70
CA VAL A 82 -0.72 18.56 0.33
C VAL A 82 -0.21 18.96 1.71
N LYS A 83 -1.14 19.31 2.59
CA LYS A 83 -0.80 19.87 3.93
C LYS A 83 -1.03 18.90 5.08
N ASN A 84 -2.05 18.05 4.96
CA ASN A 84 -2.57 17.28 6.09
C ASN A 84 -2.03 15.86 6.16
N ILE A 85 -1.38 15.36 5.10
CA ILE A 85 -0.81 14.01 4.99
C ILE A 85 0.69 14.12 4.74
N LYS A 86 1.49 13.29 5.40
CA LYS A 86 2.94 13.17 5.18
C LYS A 86 3.31 11.76 4.78
N VAL A 87 4.47 11.61 4.13
CA VAL A 87 5.04 10.29 3.83
C VAL A 87 5.13 9.46 5.11
N GLY A 88 4.70 8.20 5.02
CA GLY A 88 4.61 7.26 6.13
C GLY A 88 3.25 7.24 6.84
N ASP A 89 2.37 8.22 6.62
CA ASP A 89 1.02 8.19 7.19
C ASP A 89 0.20 7.03 6.63
N ARG A 90 -0.60 6.41 7.50
CA ARG A 90 -1.61 5.42 7.11
C ARG A 90 -2.83 6.15 6.57
N VAL A 91 -3.15 5.88 5.31
CA VAL A 91 -4.19 6.57 4.56
C VAL A 91 -5.07 5.60 3.80
N GLY A 92 -6.29 6.02 3.48
CA GLY A 92 -7.19 5.26 2.64
C GLY A 92 -7.90 6.10 1.59
N VAL A 93 -8.39 5.42 0.56
CA VAL A 93 -9.12 5.97 -0.59
C VAL A 93 -10.36 5.11 -0.82
N GLY A 94 -11.50 5.78 -0.98
CA GLY A 94 -12.81 5.15 -1.18
C GLY A 94 -13.17 4.97 -2.65
N ALA A 95 -14.48 4.99 -2.93
CA ALA A 95 -15.05 4.82 -4.28
C ALA A 95 -14.81 6.01 -5.23
N GLN A 96 -14.64 7.22 -4.69
CA GLN A 96 -14.35 8.43 -5.47
C GLN A 96 -12.89 8.84 -5.25
N ILE A 97 -12.19 9.17 -6.34
CA ILE A 97 -10.76 9.55 -6.34
C ILE A 97 -10.52 10.98 -6.84
N GLY A 98 -11.53 11.61 -7.44
CA GLY A 98 -11.45 12.96 -7.98
C GLY A 98 -12.80 13.68 -8.13
N ALA A 99 -12.73 14.99 -8.23
CA ALA A 99 -13.82 15.90 -8.59
C ALA A 99 -13.25 17.23 -9.12
N ASP A 100 -14.10 18.13 -9.62
CA ASP A 100 -13.64 19.48 -10.03
C ASP A 100 -13.32 20.42 -8.85
N LEU A 101 -13.85 20.12 -7.66
CA LEU A 101 -13.70 20.89 -6.41
C LEU A 101 -14.06 22.39 -6.51
N THR A 102 -14.81 22.77 -7.54
CA THR A 102 -15.09 24.19 -7.86
C THR A 102 -16.56 24.45 -8.19
N CYS A 103 -17.31 23.42 -8.59
CA CYS A 103 -18.75 23.52 -8.80
C CYS A 103 -19.52 23.74 -7.49
N LYS A 104 -20.81 24.07 -7.61
CA LYS A 104 -21.69 24.31 -6.47
C LYS A 104 -21.73 23.09 -5.53
N ASN A 105 -21.90 21.90 -6.07
CA ASN A 105 -22.00 20.67 -5.27
C ASN A 105 -20.73 20.45 -4.44
N CYS A 106 -19.55 20.59 -5.04
CA CYS A 106 -18.29 20.45 -4.29
C CYS A 106 -18.12 21.50 -3.19
N LYS A 107 -18.56 22.74 -3.43
CA LYS A 107 -18.48 23.83 -2.44
C LYS A 107 -19.47 23.70 -1.28
N GLU A 108 -20.48 22.85 -1.44
CA GLU A 108 -21.51 22.56 -0.44
C GLU A 108 -21.34 21.15 0.14
N ASP A 109 -20.10 20.63 0.16
CA ASP A 109 -19.75 19.29 0.67
C ASP A 109 -20.59 18.17 0.02
N ASN A 110 -20.79 18.23 -1.28
CA ASN A 110 -21.51 17.23 -2.07
C ASN A 110 -20.71 16.85 -3.32
N GLU A 111 -19.38 16.71 -3.17
CA GLU A 111 -18.47 16.31 -4.24
C GLU A 111 -18.79 14.92 -4.82
N ASN A 112 -19.44 14.06 -4.06
CA ASN A 112 -19.97 12.77 -4.51
C ASN A 112 -21.10 12.89 -5.54
N TYR A 113 -21.66 14.10 -5.70
CA TYR A 113 -22.61 14.48 -6.74
C TYR A 113 -22.01 15.48 -7.73
N CYS A 114 -20.68 15.61 -7.77
CA CYS A 114 -20.00 16.46 -8.73
C CYS A 114 -20.28 15.97 -10.16
N PRO A 115 -20.66 16.84 -11.12
CA PRO A 115 -20.84 16.45 -12.51
C PRO A 115 -19.54 15.99 -13.18
N ASN A 116 -18.38 16.36 -12.59
CA ASN A 116 -17.05 15.96 -13.03
C ASN A 116 -16.39 15.03 -11.99
N GLN A 117 -17.17 14.22 -11.27
CA GLN A 117 -16.59 13.22 -10.37
C GLN A 117 -15.76 12.19 -11.14
N ILE A 118 -14.79 11.60 -10.47
CA ILE A 118 -13.93 10.54 -11.01
C ILE A 118 -13.97 9.36 -10.03
N ASP A 119 -14.44 8.21 -10.50
CA ASP A 119 -14.45 6.97 -9.73
C ASP A 119 -13.04 6.36 -9.65
N THR A 120 -12.77 5.66 -8.56
CA THR A 120 -11.46 5.07 -8.22
C THR A 120 -10.95 4.07 -9.26
N TYR A 121 -11.84 3.46 -10.05
CA TYR A 121 -11.47 2.64 -11.20
C TYR A 121 -12.44 2.86 -12.38
N GLY A 122 -11.96 2.62 -13.60
CA GLY A 122 -12.78 2.62 -14.81
C GLY A 122 -13.19 3.99 -15.33
N ALA A 123 -12.78 5.08 -14.69
CA ALA A 123 -13.09 6.45 -15.08
C ALA A 123 -11.90 7.12 -15.79
N PRO A 124 -12.12 7.95 -16.81
CA PRO A 124 -11.05 8.69 -17.46
C PRO A 124 -10.60 9.90 -16.63
N TYR A 125 -9.28 10.04 -16.46
CA TYR A 125 -8.67 11.30 -16.06
C TYR A 125 -8.65 12.29 -17.23
N LYS A 126 -8.38 13.57 -16.94
CA LYS A 126 -8.22 14.64 -17.95
C LYS A 126 -7.09 14.37 -18.94
N ASP A 127 -6.06 13.62 -18.53
CA ASP A 127 -4.93 13.24 -19.40
C ASP A 127 -5.23 12.00 -20.27
N GLY A 128 -6.43 11.43 -20.18
CA GLY A 128 -6.85 10.25 -20.91
C GLY A 128 -6.47 8.92 -20.24
N THR A 129 -5.70 8.93 -19.15
CA THR A 129 -5.41 7.72 -18.38
C THR A 129 -6.68 7.22 -17.69
N ILE A 130 -6.93 5.92 -17.72
CA ILE A 130 -8.06 5.31 -17.01
C ILE A 130 -7.67 5.01 -15.56
N THR A 131 -8.54 5.34 -14.61
CA THR A 131 -8.33 5.01 -13.19
C THR A 131 -8.24 3.50 -12.99
N GLN A 132 -7.30 3.07 -12.15
CA GLN A 132 -7.03 1.67 -11.83
C GLN A 132 -7.13 1.53 -10.31
N GLY A 133 -7.87 0.50 -9.87
CA GLY A 133 -8.26 0.32 -8.49
C GLY A 133 -7.22 -0.31 -7.57
N GLY A 134 -7.70 -0.70 -6.40
CA GLY A 134 -6.95 -1.19 -5.26
C GLY A 134 -6.45 -2.62 -5.33
N TYR A 135 -6.82 -3.40 -6.35
CA TYR A 135 -6.22 -4.73 -6.57
C TYR A 135 -4.84 -4.58 -7.24
N SER A 136 -4.07 -3.61 -6.77
CA SER A 136 -2.80 -3.19 -7.32
C SER A 136 -1.83 -2.80 -6.23
N SER A 137 -0.53 -2.83 -6.55
CA SER A 137 0.55 -2.52 -5.60
C SER A 137 0.52 -1.08 -5.07
N HIS A 138 0.05 -0.14 -5.90
CA HIS A 138 0.01 1.28 -5.63
C HIS A 138 -1.21 1.95 -6.27
N VAL A 139 -1.73 2.98 -5.60
CA VAL A 139 -2.76 3.87 -6.14
C VAL A 139 -2.29 5.32 -6.01
N ARG A 140 -2.64 6.16 -6.99
CA ARG A 140 -2.40 7.61 -6.99
C ARG A 140 -3.73 8.32 -6.87
N ALA A 141 -3.91 9.08 -5.80
CA ALA A 141 -5.17 9.76 -5.49
C ALA A 141 -4.95 11.23 -5.15
N HIS A 142 -5.95 12.06 -5.45
CA HIS A 142 -5.94 13.46 -5.03
C HIS A 142 -6.14 13.56 -3.50
N GLN A 143 -5.44 14.50 -2.84
CA GLN A 143 -5.43 14.63 -1.36
C GLN A 143 -6.82 14.76 -0.73
N TYR A 144 -7.76 15.41 -1.42
CA TYR A 144 -9.14 15.59 -0.95
C TYR A 144 -9.90 14.25 -0.82
N PHE A 145 -9.52 13.23 -1.59
CA PHE A 145 -10.13 11.90 -1.57
C PHE A 145 -9.26 10.88 -0.82
N THR A 146 -8.23 11.37 -0.13
CA THR A 146 -7.35 10.57 0.71
C THR A 146 -7.61 10.91 2.17
N PHE A 147 -7.89 9.89 2.97
CA PHE A 147 -8.32 10.01 4.36
C PHE A 147 -7.29 9.38 5.28
N LYS A 148 -6.97 10.02 6.40
CA LYS A 148 -6.15 9.39 7.44
C LYS A 148 -6.95 8.31 8.14
N ILE A 149 -6.34 7.16 8.35
CA ILE A 149 -6.97 6.06 9.08
C ILE A 149 -6.58 6.19 10.56
N PRO A 150 -7.52 6.38 11.49
CA PRO A 150 -7.25 6.45 12.93
C PRO A 150 -6.49 5.23 13.43
N ASP A 151 -5.49 5.42 14.31
CA ASP A 151 -4.63 4.34 14.82
C ASP A 151 -5.38 3.21 15.51
N ASP A 152 -6.52 3.52 16.13
CA ASP A 152 -7.38 2.54 16.81
C ASP A 152 -8.17 1.63 15.85
N LEU A 153 -8.16 1.93 14.54
CA LEU A 153 -8.83 1.11 13.52
C LEU A 153 -7.82 0.22 12.80
N ASP A 154 -8.01 -1.09 12.95
CA ASP A 154 -7.27 -2.11 12.21
C ASP A 154 -7.47 -1.94 10.70
N THR A 155 -6.37 -2.03 9.94
CA THR A 155 -6.34 -1.83 8.48
C THR A 155 -7.36 -2.72 7.75
N ASN A 156 -7.45 -3.99 8.10
CA ASN A 156 -8.29 -4.93 7.36
C ASN A 156 -9.78 -4.69 7.67
N LEU A 157 -10.08 -4.25 8.90
CA LEU A 157 -11.43 -3.93 9.31
C LEU A 157 -11.89 -2.55 8.80
N ALA A 158 -10.96 -1.60 8.67
CA ALA A 158 -11.25 -0.25 8.21
C ALA A 158 -11.40 -0.15 6.70
N ALA A 159 -10.72 -1.01 5.92
CA ALA A 159 -10.74 -0.93 4.45
C ALA A 159 -12.17 -0.92 3.88
N PRO A 160 -13.08 -1.84 4.28
CA PRO A 160 -14.46 -1.80 3.81
C PRO A 160 -15.26 -0.56 4.21
N MET A 161 -14.85 0.19 5.24
CA MET A 161 -15.55 1.41 5.66
C MET A 161 -15.49 2.50 4.57
N LEU A 162 -14.43 2.51 3.76
CA LEU A 162 -14.16 3.56 2.78
C LEU A 162 -15.13 3.59 1.59
N CYS A 163 -15.93 2.54 1.41
CA CYS A 163 -17.06 2.54 0.48
C CYS A 163 -18.32 2.07 1.19
N ALA A 164 -18.35 0.82 1.68
CA ALA A 164 -19.52 0.24 2.34
C ALA A 164 -20.01 1.04 3.55
N GLY A 165 -19.05 1.39 4.40
CA GLY A 165 -19.29 2.12 5.63
C GLY A 165 -19.88 3.48 5.28
N LEU A 166 -19.18 4.25 4.44
CA LEU A 166 -19.60 5.60 4.06
C LEU A 166 -20.96 5.61 3.35
N THR A 167 -21.17 4.67 2.42
CA THR A 167 -22.41 4.54 1.64
C THR A 167 -23.64 4.34 2.53
N THR A 168 -23.49 3.64 3.66
CA THR A 168 -24.60 3.45 4.61
C THR A 168 -24.65 4.54 5.68
N TYR A 169 -23.49 5.06 6.11
CA TYR A 169 -23.40 6.13 7.09
C TYR A 169 -24.02 7.44 6.59
N SER A 170 -23.72 7.84 5.35
CA SER A 170 -24.20 9.10 4.76
C SER A 170 -25.74 9.25 4.83
N PRO A 171 -26.55 8.31 4.29
CA PRO A 171 -28.00 8.43 4.40
C PRO A 171 -28.53 8.26 5.82
N LEU A 172 -27.91 7.43 6.67
CA LEU A 172 -28.27 7.33 8.09
C LEU A 172 -28.15 8.70 8.78
N LYS A 173 -27.02 9.38 8.58
CA LYS A 173 -26.78 10.72 9.12
C LYS A 173 -27.76 11.74 8.54
N ARG A 174 -27.88 11.80 7.21
CA ARG A 174 -28.73 12.79 6.50
C ARG A 174 -30.23 12.65 6.81
N LEU A 175 -30.70 11.42 7.04
CA LEU A 175 -32.09 11.15 7.45
C LEU A 175 -32.32 11.29 8.97
N GLY A 176 -31.27 11.59 9.73
CA GLY A 176 -31.35 11.86 11.16
C GLY A 176 -31.48 10.60 12.02
N ALA A 177 -30.72 9.55 11.72
CA ALA A 177 -30.57 8.40 12.61
C ALA A 177 -30.11 8.85 13.99
N GLY A 178 -30.78 8.37 15.05
CA GLY A 178 -30.45 8.75 16.42
C GLY A 178 -31.43 8.24 17.46
N PRO A 179 -31.25 8.62 18.74
CA PRO A 179 -32.13 8.24 19.84
C PRO A 179 -33.60 8.55 19.54
N GLY A 180 -34.48 7.57 19.82
CA GLY A 180 -35.92 7.67 19.58
C GLY A 180 -36.36 7.37 18.14
N LYS A 181 -35.43 7.12 17.21
CA LYS A 181 -35.75 6.68 15.85
C LYS A 181 -35.80 5.15 15.76
N LYS A 182 -36.77 4.65 14.99
CA LYS A 182 -36.87 3.24 14.60
C LYS A 182 -36.45 3.10 13.15
N ILE A 183 -35.35 2.41 12.89
CA ILE A 183 -34.76 2.28 11.56
C ILE A 183 -34.77 0.83 11.14
N ALA A 184 -35.18 0.58 9.91
CA ALA A 184 -35.13 -0.75 9.30
C ALA A 184 -34.01 -0.81 8.25
N ILE A 185 -33.15 -1.83 8.35
CA ILE A 185 -32.09 -2.13 7.38
C ILE A 185 -32.54 -3.34 6.56
N VAL A 186 -32.76 -3.16 5.26
CA VAL A 186 -33.15 -4.26 4.37
C VAL A 186 -31.91 -4.90 3.77
N GLY A 187 -31.81 -6.21 3.91
CA GLY A 187 -30.65 -7.00 3.52
C GLY A 187 -29.55 -6.95 4.59
N LEU A 188 -29.00 -8.11 4.95
CA LEU A 188 -27.83 -8.20 5.83
C LEU A 188 -26.63 -8.72 5.02
N GLY A 189 -26.15 -7.88 4.10
CA GLY A 189 -24.97 -8.15 3.26
C GLY A 189 -23.77 -7.30 3.68
N GLY A 190 -22.85 -7.07 2.75
CA GLY A 190 -21.68 -6.22 2.97
C GLY A 190 -22.03 -4.77 3.31
N LEU A 191 -23.10 -4.20 2.74
CA LEU A 191 -23.64 -2.90 3.15
C LEU A 191 -24.51 -3.01 4.41
N GLY A 192 -25.45 -3.97 4.40
CA GLY A 192 -26.41 -4.17 5.50
C GLY A 192 -25.77 -4.29 6.88
N HIS A 193 -24.65 -5.00 7.01
CA HIS A 193 -23.98 -5.12 8.32
C HIS A 193 -23.45 -3.77 8.82
N PHE A 194 -22.90 -2.92 7.95
CA PHE A 194 -22.52 -1.54 8.32
C PHE A 194 -23.74 -0.69 8.64
N GLY A 195 -24.83 -0.82 7.87
CA GLY A 195 -26.10 -0.14 8.16
C GLY A 195 -26.61 -0.44 9.58
N VAL A 196 -26.50 -1.69 10.03
CA VAL A 196 -26.85 -2.09 11.40
C VAL A 196 -25.89 -1.48 12.41
N LEU A 197 -24.57 -1.64 12.22
CA LEU A 197 -23.56 -1.13 13.14
C LEU A 197 -23.66 0.39 13.33
N TRP A 198 -23.82 1.15 12.24
CA TRP A 198 -23.95 2.61 12.29
C TRP A 198 -25.27 3.06 12.89
N SER A 199 -26.38 2.44 12.53
CA SER A 199 -27.69 2.77 13.09
C SER A 199 -27.69 2.64 14.62
N ILE A 200 -27.06 1.60 15.15
CA ILE A 200 -26.90 1.37 16.59
C ILE A 200 -25.91 2.36 17.21
N ALA A 201 -24.76 2.60 16.57
CA ALA A 201 -23.74 3.53 17.05
C ALA A 201 -24.24 4.99 17.13
N LEU A 202 -25.17 5.35 16.24
CA LEU A 202 -25.87 6.63 16.26
C LEU A 202 -27.00 6.67 17.31
N GLY A 203 -27.37 5.53 17.90
CA GLY A 203 -28.31 5.42 19.01
C GLY A 203 -29.76 5.08 18.61
N ALA A 204 -30.01 4.64 17.39
CA ALA A 204 -31.35 4.29 16.93
C ALA A 204 -31.76 2.85 17.31
N GLU A 205 -33.07 2.64 17.47
CA GLU A 205 -33.64 1.29 17.61
C GLU A 205 -33.66 0.63 16.22
N THR A 206 -32.80 -0.37 16.03
CA THR A 206 -32.46 -0.89 14.71
C THR A 206 -33.09 -2.25 14.45
N TYR A 207 -33.73 -2.41 13.30
CA TYR A 207 -34.41 -3.63 12.86
C TYR A 207 -33.79 -4.13 11.55
N VAL A 208 -33.72 -5.44 11.36
CA VAL A 208 -33.21 -6.03 10.11
C VAL A 208 -34.32 -6.74 9.38
N LEU A 209 -34.50 -6.44 8.09
CA LEU A 209 -35.47 -7.08 7.21
C LEU A 209 -34.72 -7.95 6.20
N SER A 210 -35.07 -9.23 6.11
CA SER A 210 -34.46 -10.15 5.15
C SER A 210 -35.42 -11.24 4.70
N HIS A 211 -35.24 -11.76 3.49
CA HIS A 211 -36.10 -12.82 2.96
C HIS A 211 -35.84 -14.21 3.58
N SER A 212 -34.76 -14.38 4.36
CA SER A 212 -34.33 -15.66 4.94
C SER A 212 -33.93 -15.48 6.40
N PRO A 213 -34.25 -16.43 7.30
CA PRO A 213 -33.90 -16.34 8.72
C PRO A 213 -32.43 -16.63 9.01
N THR A 214 -31.65 -17.10 8.02
CA THR A 214 -30.27 -17.62 8.19
C THR A 214 -29.25 -16.64 8.79
N LYS A 215 -29.57 -15.34 8.82
CA LYS A 215 -28.72 -14.27 9.35
C LYS A 215 -29.29 -13.62 10.62
N ARG A 216 -30.34 -14.20 11.21
CA ARG A 216 -30.99 -13.70 12.43
C ARG A 216 -30.01 -13.57 13.60
N GLU A 217 -29.26 -14.62 13.89
CA GLU A 217 -28.32 -14.62 15.02
C GLU A 217 -27.24 -13.54 14.88
N ASP A 218 -26.70 -13.36 13.67
CA ASP A 218 -25.68 -12.36 13.42
C ASP A 218 -26.24 -10.93 13.58
N ALA A 219 -27.44 -10.67 13.08
CA ALA A 219 -28.11 -9.38 13.28
C ALA A 219 -28.30 -9.05 14.77
N LEU A 220 -28.76 -10.02 15.56
CA LEU A 220 -28.93 -9.86 17.01
C LEU A 220 -27.59 -9.67 17.73
N LYS A 221 -26.54 -10.39 17.32
CA LYS A 221 -25.16 -10.21 17.84
C LYS A 221 -24.60 -8.82 17.52
N MET A 222 -24.96 -8.24 16.38
CA MET A 222 -24.60 -6.85 16.02
C MET A 222 -25.40 -5.81 16.84
N GLY A 223 -26.45 -6.24 17.55
CA GLY A 223 -27.29 -5.40 18.40
C GLY A 223 -28.62 -4.97 17.77
N ALA A 224 -29.03 -5.57 16.65
CA ALA A 224 -30.37 -5.33 16.12
C ALA A 224 -31.42 -5.75 17.15
N LYS A 225 -32.48 -4.94 17.27
CA LYS A 225 -33.60 -5.18 18.19
C LYS A 225 -34.40 -6.42 17.79
N GLU A 226 -34.63 -6.59 16.50
CA GLU A 226 -35.39 -7.70 15.93
C GLU A 226 -34.97 -7.96 14.47
N PHE A 227 -35.17 -9.20 14.03
CA PHE A 227 -34.98 -9.67 12.67
C PHE A 227 -36.31 -10.14 12.07
N ILE A 228 -36.73 -9.48 11.00
CA ILE A 228 -38.03 -9.67 10.36
C ILE A 228 -37.84 -10.44 9.05
N VAL A 229 -38.56 -11.55 8.90
CA VAL A 229 -38.48 -12.41 7.71
C VAL A 229 -39.52 -12.00 6.68
N THR A 230 -39.10 -11.32 5.61
CA THR A 230 -40.03 -10.73 4.61
C THR A 230 -40.66 -11.74 3.66
N LYS A 231 -40.29 -13.03 3.76
CA LYS A 231 -40.92 -14.12 3.00
C LYS A 231 -42.15 -14.70 3.72
N GLU A 232 -42.32 -14.39 5.00
CA GLU A 232 -43.50 -14.82 5.74
C GLU A 232 -44.75 -14.13 5.19
N LYS A 233 -45.87 -14.84 5.21
CA LYS A 233 -47.14 -14.29 4.76
C LYS A 233 -47.53 -13.14 5.67
N ASP A 234 -47.99 -12.03 5.09
CA ASP A 234 -48.46 -10.85 5.82
C ASP A 234 -47.40 -10.26 6.77
N TRP A 235 -46.10 -10.45 6.45
CA TRP A 235 -44.97 -10.05 7.31
C TRP A 235 -45.00 -8.58 7.70
N ALA A 236 -45.53 -7.70 6.85
CA ALA A 236 -45.56 -6.26 7.04
C ALA A 236 -46.66 -5.80 8.00
N GLU A 237 -47.73 -6.59 8.18
CA GLU A 237 -48.90 -6.24 8.99
C GLU A 237 -48.55 -5.81 10.42
N PRO A 238 -47.75 -6.57 11.21
CA PRO A 238 -47.38 -6.17 12.57
C PRO A 238 -46.46 -4.94 12.64
N TRP A 239 -45.91 -4.49 11.50
CA TRP A 239 -44.94 -3.40 11.42
C TRP A 239 -45.49 -2.15 10.73
N LYS A 240 -46.78 -2.10 10.40
CA LYS A 240 -47.39 -0.92 9.78
C LYS A 240 -47.08 0.35 10.57
N PHE A 241 -46.69 1.40 9.85
CA PHE A 241 -46.38 2.72 10.43
C PHE A 241 -45.33 2.72 11.55
N THR A 242 -44.37 1.79 11.54
CA THR A 242 -43.38 1.63 12.62
C THR A 242 -42.09 2.39 12.38
N PHE A 243 -41.53 2.33 11.17
CA PHE A 243 -40.17 2.81 10.91
C PHE A 243 -40.17 4.27 10.48
N ASP A 244 -39.25 5.07 11.04
CA ASP A 244 -39.01 6.45 10.60
C ASP A 244 -38.47 6.47 9.17
N PHE A 245 -37.54 5.57 8.86
CA PHE A 245 -37.07 5.32 7.50
C PHE A 245 -36.45 3.92 7.37
N ILE A 246 -36.31 3.48 6.13
CA ILE A 246 -35.70 2.22 5.73
C ILE A 246 -34.45 2.52 4.92
N ILE A 247 -33.33 1.86 5.24
CA ILE A 247 -32.15 1.81 4.37
C ILE A 247 -32.15 0.48 3.63
N ASN A 248 -32.39 0.51 2.32
CA ASN A 248 -32.35 -0.66 1.46
C ASN A 248 -30.95 -0.92 0.92
N THR A 249 -30.35 -2.01 1.40
CA THR A 249 -29.00 -2.45 1.01
C THR A 249 -29.01 -3.67 0.09
N ALA A 250 -30.19 -4.12 -0.33
CA ALA A 250 -30.34 -5.29 -1.20
C ALA A 250 -30.07 -4.95 -2.68
N ASP A 251 -29.40 -5.88 -3.36
CA ASP A 251 -29.07 -5.88 -4.79
C ASP A 251 -30.13 -6.58 -5.65
N ALA A 252 -31.33 -6.78 -5.11
CA ALA A 252 -32.39 -7.58 -5.73
C ALA A 252 -33.78 -6.97 -5.52
N THR A 253 -33.84 -5.64 -5.51
CA THR A 253 -35.06 -4.86 -5.31
C THR A 253 -36.09 -5.10 -6.42
N ASP A 254 -35.66 -5.57 -7.59
CA ASP A 254 -36.52 -6.02 -8.71
C ASP A 254 -37.54 -7.09 -8.28
N ARG A 255 -37.25 -7.85 -7.22
CA ARG A 255 -38.09 -8.93 -6.70
C ARG A 255 -38.97 -8.53 -5.51
N PHE A 256 -38.96 -7.26 -5.10
CA PHE A 256 -39.66 -6.81 -3.91
C PHE A 256 -41.12 -6.48 -4.21
N ASN A 257 -42.01 -6.76 -3.25
CA ASN A 257 -43.31 -6.10 -3.16
C ASN A 257 -43.13 -4.77 -2.40
N LEU A 258 -42.70 -3.72 -3.10
CA LEU A 258 -42.41 -2.42 -2.47
C LEU A 258 -43.56 -1.81 -1.65
N PRO A 259 -44.85 -1.93 -2.05
CA PRO A 259 -45.98 -1.52 -1.22
C PRO A 259 -45.98 -2.09 0.21
N ASP A 260 -45.54 -3.34 0.40
CA ASP A 260 -45.44 -3.94 1.74
C ASP A 260 -44.42 -3.18 2.59
N TYR A 261 -43.24 -2.88 2.04
CA TYR A 261 -42.22 -2.09 2.74
C TYR A 261 -42.70 -0.67 3.01
N PHE A 262 -43.35 -0.02 2.05
CA PHE A 262 -43.92 1.32 2.22
C PHE A 262 -44.95 1.37 3.35
N SER A 263 -45.77 0.32 3.51
CA SER A 263 -46.76 0.24 4.58
C SER A 263 -46.15 0.23 5.98
N THR A 264 -44.89 -0.22 6.12
CA THR A 264 -44.18 -0.25 7.41
C THR A 264 -43.57 1.09 7.81
N LEU A 265 -43.50 2.05 6.89
CA LEU A 265 -43.02 3.40 7.17
C LEU A 265 -44.08 4.22 7.90
N LYS A 266 -43.64 5.02 8.88
CA LYS A 266 -44.44 6.11 9.45
C LYS A 266 -44.89 7.08 8.35
N PRO A 267 -45.93 7.90 8.58
CA PRO A 267 -46.33 8.93 7.64
C PRO A 267 -45.15 9.83 7.25
N ASN A 268 -44.95 10.07 5.95
CA ASN A 268 -43.83 10.81 5.36
C ASN A 268 -42.45 10.17 5.59
N GLY A 269 -42.37 8.89 5.97
CA GLY A 269 -41.12 8.16 6.09
C GLY A 269 -40.43 7.94 4.75
N THR A 270 -39.15 7.59 4.78
CA THR A 270 -38.34 7.40 3.56
C THR A 270 -37.93 5.95 3.38
N PHE A 271 -38.16 5.38 2.20
CA PHE A 271 -37.46 4.19 1.72
C PHE A 271 -36.24 4.65 0.91
N HIS A 272 -35.05 4.50 1.48
CA HIS A 272 -33.82 5.03 0.90
C HIS A 272 -32.92 3.91 0.39
N MET A 273 -32.58 3.96 -0.90
CA MET A 273 -31.79 2.93 -1.55
C MET A 273 -30.30 3.25 -1.58
N VAL A 274 -29.51 2.25 -1.24
CA VAL A 274 -28.06 2.21 -1.47
C VAL A 274 -27.61 0.91 -2.15
N GLY A 275 -28.47 -0.11 -2.18
CA GLY A 275 -28.30 -1.27 -3.05
C GLY A 275 -28.74 -0.95 -4.48
N PHE A 276 -27.88 -1.21 -5.46
CA PHE A 276 -28.12 -0.96 -6.87
C PHE A 276 -28.18 -2.29 -7.65
N PRO A 277 -29.39 -2.85 -7.89
CA PRO A 277 -29.55 -4.07 -8.67
C PRO A 277 -29.17 -3.87 -10.14
N ASP A 278 -28.79 -4.95 -10.82
CA ASP A 278 -28.56 -4.95 -12.28
C ASP A 278 -29.86 -4.78 -13.09
N LYS A 279 -31.01 -4.95 -12.44
CA LYS A 279 -32.33 -4.91 -13.07
C LYS A 279 -33.11 -3.66 -12.66
N PRO A 280 -34.04 -3.18 -13.50
CA PRO A 280 -34.95 -2.11 -13.12
C PRO A 280 -35.73 -2.43 -11.85
N LEU A 281 -36.12 -1.37 -11.14
CA LEU A 281 -37.07 -1.48 -10.04
C LEU A 281 -38.41 -2.07 -10.53
N PRO A 282 -39.18 -2.73 -9.65
CA PRO A 282 -40.52 -3.17 -9.99
C PRO A 282 -41.41 -1.97 -10.35
N THR A 283 -42.43 -2.21 -11.19
CA THR A 283 -43.39 -1.17 -11.55
C THR A 283 -44.12 -0.65 -10.32
N LEU A 284 -44.23 0.67 -10.22
CA LEU A 284 -44.89 1.37 -9.12
C LEU A 284 -46.01 2.27 -9.64
N MET A 285 -47.09 2.37 -8.89
CA MET A 285 -48.17 3.34 -9.08
C MET A 285 -48.09 4.43 -8.02
N ALA A 286 -48.56 5.65 -8.33
CA ALA A 286 -48.60 6.74 -7.35
C ALA A 286 -49.45 6.37 -6.11
N GLN A 287 -50.47 5.53 -6.29
CA GLN A 287 -51.33 5.00 -5.23
C GLN A 287 -50.58 4.13 -4.23
N ASP A 288 -49.45 3.53 -4.60
CA ASP A 288 -48.65 2.70 -3.69
C ASP A 288 -48.02 3.53 -2.55
N PHE A 289 -47.81 4.83 -2.81
CA PHE A 289 -47.26 5.78 -1.84
C PHE A 289 -48.33 6.42 -0.96
N ALA A 290 -49.58 6.47 -1.43
CA ALA A 290 -50.67 7.23 -0.79
C ALA A 290 -51.00 6.82 0.65
N PRO A 291 -50.92 5.53 1.07
CA PRO A 291 -51.27 5.13 2.43
C PRO A 291 -50.38 5.75 3.52
N THR A 292 -49.12 6.01 3.22
CA THR A 292 -48.13 6.57 4.16
C THR A 292 -47.62 7.94 3.74
N GLY A 293 -47.82 8.36 2.50
CA GLY A 293 -47.17 9.54 1.93
C GLY A 293 -45.64 9.41 1.90
N CYS A 294 -45.11 8.19 1.82
CA CYS A 294 -43.68 7.95 1.91
C CYS A 294 -42.90 8.48 0.70
N PHE A 295 -41.59 8.64 0.89
CA PHE A 295 -40.64 8.97 -0.16
C PHE A 295 -39.83 7.74 -0.58
N LEU A 296 -39.49 7.66 -1.87
CA LEU A 296 -38.50 6.73 -2.40
C LEU A 296 -37.30 7.56 -2.89
N GLY A 297 -36.12 7.29 -2.35
CA GLY A 297 -34.89 8.01 -2.69
C GLY A 297 -33.69 7.08 -2.80
N ALA A 298 -32.56 7.62 -3.23
CA ALA A 298 -31.28 6.91 -3.27
C ALA A 298 -30.12 7.88 -3.00
N SER A 299 -28.96 7.35 -2.63
CA SER A 299 -27.72 8.13 -2.49
C SER A 299 -26.54 7.44 -3.13
N HIS A 300 -25.56 8.24 -3.57
CA HIS A 300 -24.29 7.77 -4.10
C HIS A 300 -23.21 8.05 -3.05
N ILE A 301 -22.63 7.00 -2.47
CA ILE A 301 -21.55 7.06 -1.46
C ILE A 301 -21.83 8.08 -0.34
N GLY A 302 -20.84 8.87 0.07
CA GLY A 302 -20.97 10.03 0.96
C GLY A 302 -19.90 11.06 0.65
N ASN A 303 -19.88 12.16 1.39
CA ASN A 303 -18.89 13.23 1.23
C ASN A 303 -17.70 13.10 2.22
N ARG A 304 -16.69 13.96 2.06
CA ARG A 304 -15.49 14.00 2.90
C ARG A 304 -15.81 14.28 4.38
N PRO A 305 -16.63 15.29 4.74
CA PRO A 305 -17.01 15.49 6.13
C PRO A 305 -17.66 14.26 6.77
N GLU A 306 -18.53 13.57 6.04
CA GLU A 306 -19.18 12.33 6.48
C GLU A 306 -18.18 11.18 6.64
N MET A 307 -17.18 11.07 5.75
CA MET A 307 -16.10 10.09 5.90
C MET A 307 -15.27 10.34 7.16
N GLU A 308 -14.86 11.59 7.39
CA GLU A 308 -14.05 11.96 8.56
C GLU A 308 -14.82 11.67 9.87
N GLU A 309 -16.09 12.06 9.94
CA GLU A 309 -16.94 11.77 11.10
C GLU A 309 -17.20 10.27 11.29
N MET A 310 -17.42 9.51 10.20
CA MET A 310 -17.63 8.07 10.29
C MET A 310 -16.38 7.37 10.85
N LEU A 311 -15.18 7.73 10.36
CA LEU A 311 -13.94 7.17 10.86
C LEU A 311 -13.69 7.56 12.33
N GLU A 312 -14.01 8.80 12.72
CA GLU A 312 -13.95 9.24 14.12
C GLU A 312 -14.93 8.46 15.01
N LEU A 313 -16.18 8.30 14.57
CA LEU A 313 -17.19 7.53 15.28
C LEU A 313 -16.75 6.07 15.48
N ALA A 314 -16.24 5.45 14.41
CA ALA A 314 -15.76 4.08 14.44
C ALA A 314 -14.60 3.92 15.42
N ALA A 315 -13.63 4.84 15.42
CA ALA A 315 -12.51 4.82 16.35
C ALA A 315 -12.99 5.02 17.79
N LYS A 316 -13.78 6.06 18.04
CA LYS A 316 -14.27 6.44 19.38
C LYS A 316 -15.10 5.35 20.04
N GLN A 317 -15.92 4.64 19.28
CA GLN A 317 -16.79 3.57 19.77
C GLN A 317 -16.21 2.16 19.54
N ASN A 318 -14.98 2.06 19.02
CA ASN A 318 -14.31 0.78 18.70
C ASN A 318 -15.18 -0.15 17.84
N ILE A 319 -15.78 0.41 16.79
CA ILE A 319 -16.69 -0.32 15.91
C ILE A 319 -15.87 -1.16 14.93
N LYS A 320 -16.13 -2.47 14.92
CA LYS A 320 -15.42 -3.44 14.10
C LYS A 320 -16.35 -4.02 13.04
N SER A 321 -15.93 -3.89 11.79
CA SER A 321 -16.56 -4.59 10.67
C SER A 321 -16.28 -6.09 10.76
N TRP A 322 -17.10 -6.89 10.08
CA TRP A 322 -16.96 -8.35 10.08
C TRP A 322 -16.32 -8.75 8.75
N VAL A 323 -15.04 -9.12 8.81
CA VAL A 323 -14.18 -9.29 7.64
C VAL A 323 -13.52 -10.66 7.64
N GLU A 324 -13.51 -11.30 6.47
CA GLU A 324 -12.64 -12.42 6.13
C GLU A 324 -11.48 -11.89 5.26
N THR A 325 -10.25 -12.26 5.56
CA THR A 325 -9.09 -11.83 4.76
C THR A 325 -8.71 -12.85 3.70
N ILE A 326 -8.36 -12.40 2.49
CA ILE A 326 -7.84 -13.23 1.40
C ILE A 326 -6.49 -12.65 0.96
N ASP A 327 -5.50 -13.49 0.67
CA ASP A 327 -4.21 -13.04 0.15
C ASP A 327 -4.34 -12.54 -1.30
N ILE A 328 -3.80 -11.36 -1.60
CA ILE A 328 -3.81 -10.78 -2.94
C ILE A 328 -2.98 -11.63 -3.91
N SER A 329 -3.64 -12.12 -4.96
CA SER A 329 -3.07 -12.91 -6.06
C SER A 329 -4.13 -13.07 -7.15
N GLU A 330 -3.78 -13.57 -8.33
CA GLU A 330 -4.78 -13.88 -9.38
C GLU A 330 -5.85 -14.86 -8.84
N ALA A 331 -5.42 -15.89 -8.10
CA ALA A 331 -6.31 -16.86 -7.48
C ALA A 331 -7.15 -16.25 -6.34
N GLY A 332 -6.56 -15.40 -5.50
CA GLY A 332 -7.24 -14.73 -4.40
C GLY A 332 -8.29 -13.73 -4.88
N CYS A 333 -7.96 -12.92 -5.90
CA CYS A 333 -8.92 -12.03 -6.54
C CYS A 333 -10.10 -12.83 -7.12
N LYS A 334 -9.82 -13.92 -7.85
CA LYS A 334 -10.84 -14.83 -8.39
C LYS A 334 -11.73 -15.40 -7.29
N GLU A 335 -11.16 -15.96 -6.22
CA GLU A 335 -11.92 -16.52 -5.11
C GLU A 335 -12.84 -15.47 -4.51
N ALA A 336 -12.31 -14.28 -4.20
CA ALA A 336 -13.06 -13.24 -3.54
C ALA A 336 -14.26 -12.77 -4.36
N VAL A 337 -14.06 -12.43 -5.65
CA VAL A 337 -15.15 -11.93 -6.49
C VAL A 337 -16.19 -13.02 -6.80
N GLU A 338 -15.76 -14.28 -6.97
CA GLU A 338 -16.71 -15.38 -7.19
C GLU A 338 -17.55 -15.68 -5.95
N ARG A 339 -16.96 -15.64 -4.75
CA ARG A 339 -17.70 -15.85 -3.50
C ARG A 339 -18.68 -14.70 -3.23
N VAL A 340 -18.30 -13.46 -3.53
CA VAL A 340 -19.22 -12.31 -3.47
C VAL A 340 -20.37 -12.48 -4.47
N TRP A 341 -20.05 -12.77 -5.74
CA TRP A 341 -21.07 -12.96 -6.79
C TRP A 341 -22.06 -14.10 -6.49
N LYS A 342 -21.56 -15.24 -5.98
CA LYS A 342 -22.39 -16.40 -5.61
C LYS A 342 -23.13 -16.20 -4.28
N ASN A 343 -22.81 -15.13 -3.53
CA ASN A 343 -23.23 -14.94 -2.13
C ASN A 343 -22.89 -16.16 -1.25
N ASP A 344 -21.72 -16.75 -1.49
CA ASP A 344 -21.29 -18.01 -0.87
C ASP A 344 -20.62 -17.76 0.49
N ARG A 345 -21.46 -17.78 1.54
CA ARG A 345 -21.07 -17.73 2.95
C ARG A 345 -20.22 -16.53 3.37
N VAL A 346 -20.21 -15.44 2.61
CA VAL A 346 -19.53 -14.20 3.01
C VAL A 346 -20.14 -13.65 4.31
N ARG A 347 -19.31 -13.44 5.35
CA ARG A 347 -19.71 -12.90 6.66
C ARG A 347 -18.72 -11.84 7.16
N TYR A 348 -18.83 -10.58 6.72
CA TYR A 348 -19.78 -9.99 5.77
C TYR A 348 -19.07 -9.25 4.63
N ARG A 349 -17.74 -9.14 4.70
CA ARG A 349 -16.85 -8.50 3.74
C ARG A 349 -15.60 -9.35 3.54
N PHE A 350 -15.02 -9.31 2.34
CA PHE A 350 -13.63 -9.71 2.17
C PHE A 350 -12.73 -8.48 2.20
N THR A 351 -11.51 -8.69 2.64
CA THR A 351 -10.43 -7.74 2.45
C THR A 351 -9.21 -8.47 1.92
N LEU A 352 -8.74 -8.04 0.76
CA LEU A 352 -7.50 -8.50 0.19
C LEU A 352 -6.34 -7.94 1.02
N THR A 353 -5.37 -8.79 1.33
CA THR A 353 -4.20 -8.49 2.18
C THR A 353 -2.94 -9.09 1.56
N GLY A 354 -1.78 -9.01 2.24
CA GLY A 354 -0.55 -9.64 1.74
C GLY A 354 0.13 -8.89 0.60
N TYR A 355 -0.17 -7.59 0.45
CA TYR A 355 0.34 -6.74 -0.64
C TYR A 355 1.87 -6.55 -0.63
N ASP A 356 2.55 -6.81 0.48
CA ASP A 356 4.01 -6.84 0.52
C ASP A 356 4.59 -7.83 -0.49
N LYS A 357 3.93 -8.97 -0.72
CA LYS A 357 4.36 -10.03 -1.64
C LYS A 357 4.33 -9.56 -3.10
N ILE A 358 3.37 -8.72 -3.46
CA ILE A 358 3.25 -8.19 -4.84
C ILE A 358 4.19 -7.01 -5.05
N ARG A 359 4.39 -6.17 -4.03
CA ARG A 359 5.39 -5.12 -4.08
C ARG A 359 6.77 -5.72 -4.26
N SER A 360 7.15 -6.71 -3.46
CA SER A 360 8.47 -7.39 -3.50
C SER A 360 8.73 -8.23 -4.75
N SER A 361 7.71 -8.45 -5.59
CA SER A 361 7.83 -9.17 -6.86
C SER A 361 7.62 -8.28 -8.08
N SER A 362 7.29 -7.00 -7.90
CA SER A 362 7.40 -6.01 -8.96
C SER A 362 8.88 -5.81 -9.31
N PRO A 363 9.26 -5.75 -10.61
CA PRO A 363 10.64 -5.54 -11.04
C PRO A 363 11.27 -4.25 -10.48
N LEU A 364 10.47 -3.32 -9.94
CA LEU A 364 10.92 -2.11 -9.26
C LEU A 364 11.31 -2.32 -7.78
N SER A 365 11.01 -3.47 -7.17
CA SER A 365 11.33 -3.77 -5.76
C SER A 365 12.55 -4.67 -5.56
N ALA A 366 13.10 -5.23 -6.64
CA ALA A 366 14.34 -5.99 -6.60
C ALA A 366 15.54 -5.04 -6.46
N MET A 367 15.64 -4.33 -5.34
CA MET A 367 16.94 -3.86 -4.89
C MET A 367 17.73 -5.10 -4.45
N PRO A 368 18.95 -5.33 -4.97
CA PRO A 368 19.74 -6.47 -4.57
C PRO A 368 20.11 -6.31 -3.09
N THR A 369 19.54 -7.14 -2.22
CA THR A 369 20.09 -7.36 -0.89
C THR A 369 21.42 -8.09 -1.03
N ILE A 370 22.50 -7.43 -0.63
CA ILE A 370 23.85 -8.02 -0.56
C ILE A 370 23.88 -8.98 0.64
N PRO A 371 24.16 -10.28 0.46
CA PRO A 371 24.42 -11.16 1.60
C PRO A 371 25.72 -10.72 2.27
N LEU A 372 25.65 -10.38 3.56
CA LEU A 372 26.85 -10.19 4.37
C LEU A 372 27.52 -11.55 4.54
N HIS A 373 28.70 -11.74 3.95
CA HIS A 373 29.57 -12.84 4.33
C HIS A 373 30.05 -12.59 5.76
N ILE A 374 29.53 -13.37 6.71
CA ILE A 374 30.11 -13.48 8.05
C ILE A 374 31.51 -14.07 7.86
N ALA A 375 32.54 -13.30 8.18
CA ALA A 375 33.91 -13.79 8.16
C ALA A 375 34.01 -14.94 9.17
N LYS A 376 34.60 -16.07 8.75
CA LYS A 376 35.06 -17.07 9.72
C LYS A 376 36.07 -16.37 10.66
N PRO A 377 35.99 -16.60 11.98
CA PRO A 377 36.88 -15.96 12.93
C PRO A 377 38.34 -16.25 12.55
N THR A 378 39.09 -15.19 12.26
CA THR A 378 40.52 -15.27 11.98
C THR A 378 41.27 -15.18 13.30
N THR A 379 42.26 -16.06 13.47
CA THR A 379 43.03 -16.26 14.72
C THR A 379 44.17 -15.25 14.91
N TYR A 380 44.09 -14.07 14.29
CA TYR A 380 45.10 -13.02 14.44
C TYR A 380 44.48 -11.78 15.08
N PRO A 381 45.14 -11.15 16.07
CA PRO A 381 44.65 -9.90 16.63
C PRO A 381 44.57 -8.84 15.51
N PRO A 382 43.45 -8.10 15.39
CA PRO A 382 43.28 -7.13 14.32
C PRO A 382 44.28 -5.99 14.50
N GLU A 383 45.10 -5.70 13.48
CA GLU A 383 46.03 -4.55 13.44
C GLU A 383 45.32 -3.17 13.55
N ASN A 384 43.99 -3.12 13.54
CA ASN A 384 43.19 -1.91 13.70
C ASN A 384 41.81 -2.24 14.31
N PRO A 385 41.68 -2.33 15.64
CA PRO A 385 40.42 -2.69 16.29
C PRO A 385 39.39 -1.56 16.22
N LEU A 386 38.10 -1.91 16.25
CA LEU A 386 37.01 -0.94 16.30
C LEU A 386 37.11 -0.10 17.59
N PRO A 387 37.01 1.24 17.54
CA PRO A 387 37.01 2.09 18.72
C PRO A 387 35.84 1.83 19.66
N GLN A 388 36.07 1.88 20.97
CA GLN A 388 35.07 1.55 22.01
C GLN A 388 33.77 2.38 21.89
N PHE A 389 33.83 3.63 21.44
CA PHE A 389 32.65 4.48 21.22
C PHE A 389 31.72 4.01 20.09
N LEU A 390 32.23 3.14 19.22
CA LEU A 390 31.47 2.49 18.15
C LEU A 390 31.07 1.06 18.52
N HIS A 391 31.47 0.58 19.71
CA HIS A 391 30.99 -0.70 20.21
C HIS A 391 29.55 -0.51 20.65
N THR A 392 28.67 -1.27 20.04
CA THR A 392 27.30 -1.42 20.47
C THR A 392 27.09 -2.90 20.85
N PRO A 393 26.25 -3.22 21.85
CA PRO A 393 25.95 -4.61 22.23
C PRO A 393 25.48 -5.46 21.04
N SER A 394 24.85 -4.83 20.05
CA SER A 394 24.39 -5.48 18.80
C SER A 394 25.39 -5.47 17.64
N GLY A 395 26.54 -4.81 17.79
CA GLY A 395 27.52 -4.55 16.73
C GLY A 395 27.14 -3.44 15.74
N LEU A 396 25.90 -2.97 15.75
CA LEU A 396 25.37 -1.95 14.86
C LEU A 396 26.17 -0.64 14.90
N ALA A 397 26.60 -0.16 13.72
CA ALA A 397 27.08 1.21 13.51
C ALA A 397 26.32 1.84 12.33
N ILE A 398 26.08 3.16 12.38
CA ILE A 398 25.61 3.87 11.19
C ILE A 398 26.81 4.34 10.39
N ILE A 399 26.92 3.88 9.16
CA ILE A 399 27.71 4.53 8.13
C ILE A 399 26.77 5.37 7.27
N GLU A 400 27.07 6.65 7.11
CA GLU A 400 26.46 7.53 6.13
C GLU A 400 27.44 7.77 4.99
N LEU A 401 27.16 7.17 3.83
CA LEU A 401 27.93 7.39 2.60
C LEU A 401 27.26 8.48 1.76
N GLN A 402 27.98 9.54 1.44
CA GLN A 402 27.57 10.60 0.52
C GLN A 402 28.58 10.70 -0.62
N GLY A 403 28.27 10.12 -1.79
CA GLY A 403 29.13 10.20 -2.96
C GLY A 403 28.92 9.06 -3.97
N THR A 404 29.78 9.00 -4.98
CA THR A 404 29.84 7.92 -5.97
C THR A 404 30.96 6.96 -5.62
N ILE A 405 30.67 5.67 -5.52
CA ILE A 405 31.65 4.61 -5.32
C ILE A 405 31.84 3.88 -6.65
N ASN A 406 33.09 3.66 -7.04
CA ASN A 406 33.39 2.85 -8.21
C ASN A 406 33.70 1.45 -7.70
N PHE A 407 32.93 0.47 -8.14
CA PHE A 407 33.25 -0.92 -7.89
C PHE A 407 34.21 -1.39 -8.98
N PRO A 408 35.30 -2.10 -8.64
CA PRO A 408 36.18 -2.67 -9.64
C PRO A 408 35.39 -3.67 -10.50
N THR A 409 35.60 -3.63 -11.82
CA THR A 409 35.03 -4.60 -12.74
C THR A 409 35.63 -5.98 -12.44
N PRO A 410 34.82 -7.04 -12.25
CA PRO A 410 35.32 -8.39 -12.10
C PRO A 410 36.26 -8.78 -13.26
N SER A 411 37.43 -9.33 -12.93
CA SER A 411 38.39 -9.82 -13.94
C SER A 411 37.96 -11.12 -14.62
N ASP A 412 37.04 -11.86 -14.01
CA ASP A 412 36.46 -13.10 -14.54
C ASP A 412 34.93 -13.09 -14.36
N PRO A 413 34.13 -13.16 -15.43
CA PRO A 413 32.70 -12.89 -15.33
C PRO A 413 31.83 -14.12 -15.04
N THR A 414 32.45 -15.29 -14.85
CA THR A 414 31.77 -16.54 -14.46
C THR A 414 32.06 -16.96 -13.01
N SER A 415 32.97 -16.28 -12.32
CA SER A 415 33.19 -16.43 -10.89
C SER A 415 32.25 -15.47 -10.12
N PRO A 416 31.62 -15.88 -9.00
CA PRO A 416 31.03 -14.91 -8.08
C PRO A 416 32.18 -14.05 -7.55
N ALA A 417 32.41 -12.91 -8.19
CA ALA A 417 33.49 -12.01 -7.85
C ALA A 417 33.19 -11.37 -6.50
N SER A 418 33.53 -12.05 -5.41
CA SER A 418 33.54 -11.47 -4.07
C SER A 418 34.67 -10.45 -4.01
N THR A 419 34.37 -9.20 -4.34
CA THR A 419 35.26 -8.08 -4.02
C THR A 419 35.09 -7.77 -2.54
N GLN A 420 36.17 -7.80 -1.77
CA GLN A 420 36.14 -7.34 -0.39
C GLN A 420 35.86 -5.83 -0.38
N VAL A 421 34.60 -5.48 -0.11
CA VAL A 421 34.15 -4.10 0.09
C VAL A 421 34.13 -3.88 1.60
N GLY A 422 34.80 -2.82 2.07
CA GLY A 422 34.51 -2.28 3.40
C GLY A 422 35.51 -2.58 4.51
N LYS A 423 36.82 -2.39 4.27
CA LYS A 423 37.76 -2.24 5.38
C LYS A 423 37.68 -0.81 5.92
N LEU A 424 37.22 -0.66 7.17
CA LEU A 424 37.36 0.58 7.93
C LEU A 424 38.74 0.61 8.59
N VAL A 425 39.40 1.76 8.55
CA VAL A 425 40.66 2.00 9.23
C VAL A 425 40.53 3.28 10.01
N PHE A 426 40.85 3.23 11.30
CA PHE A 426 40.92 4.39 12.18
C PHE A 426 42.40 4.73 12.35
N PRO A 427 43.02 5.48 11.41
CA PRO A 427 44.47 5.71 11.37
C PRO A 427 45.02 6.46 12.58
N LEU A 428 44.13 7.11 13.34
CA LEU A 428 44.46 7.92 14.50
C LEU A 428 44.02 7.24 15.81
N TYR A 429 43.47 6.03 15.76
CA TYR A 429 43.08 5.26 16.93
C TYR A 429 44.15 4.20 17.22
N ASN A 430 44.70 4.23 18.43
CA ASN A 430 45.57 3.17 18.92
C ASN A 430 45.10 2.81 20.35
N PRO A 431 44.51 1.62 20.57
CA PRO A 431 43.98 1.24 21.88
C PRO A 431 45.07 1.18 22.98
N ASP A 432 46.35 1.01 22.62
CA ASP A 432 47.46 0.93 23.57
C ASP A 432 48.03 2.30 23.96
N LEU A 433 47.74 3.36 23.18
CA LEU A 433 48.31 4.70 23.35
C LEU A 433 47.26 5.82 23.48
N SER A 434 46.02 5.57 23.07
CA SER A 434 44.92 6.54 23.10
C SER A 434 44.18 6.46 24.44
N ASP A 435 44.05 7.59 25.12
CA ASP A 435 43.13 7.75 26.26
C ASP A 435 41.70 7.38 25.81
N PRO A 436 40.93 6.57 26.57
CA PRO A 436 39.55 6.24 26.26
C PRO A 436 38.63 7.45 26.04
N SER A 437 39.01 8.64 26.51
CA SER A 437 38.30 9.90 26.29
C SER A 437 38.77 10.70 25.06
N ASP A 438 39.86 10.27 24.40
CA ASP A 438 40.38 10.96 23.22
C ASP A 438 39.41 10.81 22.05
N THR A 439 38.91 11.92 21.53
CA THR A 439 38.04 11.96 20.35
C THR A 439 38.77 12.42 19.09
N LYS A 440 40.08 12.67 19.14
CA LYS A 440 40.85 13.13 17.97
C LYS A 440 40.81 12.12 16.83
N TRP A 441 40.73 10.83 17.15
CA TRP A 441 40.59 9.76 16.16
C TRP A 441 39.30 9.86 15.34
N MET A 442 38.25 10.48 15.89
CA MET A 442 36.97 10.68 15.19
C MET A 442 37.10 11.57 13.95
N LYS A 443 38.16 12.40 13.86
CA LYS A 443 38.35 13.32 12.74
C LYS A 443 38.73 12.63 11.43
N ARG A 444 39.13 11.36 11.47
CA ARG A 444 39.59 10.65 10.29
C ARG A 444 39.33 9.16 10.37
N VAL A 445 38.51 8.69 9.46
CA VAL A 445 38.25 7.28 9.19
C VAL A 445 38.49 7.04 7.70
N TYR A 446 39.18 5.96 7.35
CA TYR A 446 39.29 5.53 5.96
C TYR A 446 38.36 4.36 5.71
N PHE A 447 37.61 4.45 4.61
CA PHE A 447 36.82 3.33 4.10
C PHE A 447 37.42 2.88 2.77
N TYR A 448 37.99 1.68 2.75
CA TYR A 448 38.61 1.11 1.57
C TYR A 448 37.60 0.32 0.74
N VAL A 449 37.57 0.61 -0.56
CA VAL A 449 36.76 -0.09 -1.56
C VAL A 449 37.73 -0.84 -2.48
N GLY A 450 37.91 -2.13 -2.24
CA GLY A 450 38.96 -2.90 -2.89
C GLY A 450 40.38 -2.41 -2.54
N LYS A 451 41.35 -2.69 -3.40
CA LYS A 451 42.78 -2.40 -3.16
C LYS A 451 43.20 -0.98 -3.57
N ASN A 452 42.47 -0.35 -4.48
CA ASN A 452 42.94 0.82 -5.21
C ASN A 452 42.15 2.10 -4.92
N GLN A 453 41.13 2.05 -4.07
CA GLN A 453 40.25 3.18 -3.80
C GLN A 453 39.93 3.29 -2.31
N ARG A 454 39.98 4.52 -1.78
CA ARG A 454 39.53 4.82 -0.41
C ARG A 454 38.67 6.07 -0.35
N MET A 455 37.84 6.17 0.67
CA MET A 455 37.15 7.39 1.07
C MET A 455 37.66 7.84 2.43
N THR A 456 37.72 9.15 2.63
CA THR A 456 38.05 9.75 3.93
C THR A 456 36.78 10.28 4.55
N GLY A 457 36.52 9.90 5.79
CA GLY A 457 35.34 10.29 6.56
C GLY A 457 35.70 10.68 7.98
N GLU A 458 34.66 10.95 8.77
CA GLU A 458 34.74 11.35 10.17
C GLU A 458 33.60 10.73 10.98
N VAL A 459 33.81 10.51 12.27
CA VAL A 459 32.77 10.08 13.21
C VAL A 459 32.10 11.31 13.80
N LYS A 460 30.76 11.38 13.70
CA LYS A 460 29.93 12.45 14.25
C LYS A 460 29.01 11.92 15.32
N LYS A 461 28.88 12.69 16.40
CA LYS A 461 27.83 12.49 17.40
C LYS A 461 26.47 12.88 16.79
N LEU A 462 25.46 12.06 17.03
CA LEU A 462 24.10 12.36 16.61
C LEU A 462 23.49 13.44 17.51
N GLY A 463 22.74 14.38 16.92
CA GLY A 463 22.05 15.43 17.66
C GLY A 463 20.94 14.89 18.57
N ARG A 464 20.37 13.72 18.23
CA ARG A 464 19.47 12.92 19.06
C ARG A 464 19.87 11.45 18.93
N PRO A 465 20.18 10.74 20.03
CA PRO A 465 20.32 9.29 20.00
C PRO A 465 19.01 8.63 19.56
N PHE A 466 19.07 7.48 18.91
CA PHE A 466 17.88 6.66 18.65
C PHE A 466 18.03 5.30 19.32
N ALA A 467 16.91 4.77 19.78
CA ALA A 467 16.81 3.45 20.36
C ALA A 467 16.59 2.41 19.25
N VAL A 468 17.32 1.31 19.30
CA VAL A 468 17.01 0.09 18.55
C VAL A 468 16.13 -0.75 19.46
N ILE A 469 14.95 -1.12 18.95
CA ILE A 469 13.93 -1.85 19.70
C ILE A 469 13.81 -3.24 19.10
N LYS A 470 13.82 -4.27 19.95
CA LYS A 470 13.58 -5.65 19.57
C LYS A 470 12.33 -6.14 20.30
N LYS A 471 11.56 -7.00 19.64
CA LYS A 471 10.47 -7.73 20.27
C LYS A 471 11.06 -8.83 21.16
N ARG A 472 10.68 -8.87 22.43
CA ARG A 472 11.16 -9.89 23.37
C ARG A 472 10.62 -11.26 22.95
N GLU A 473 11.49 -12.23 22.72
CA GLU A 473 11.07 -13.62 22.50
C GLU A 473 10.67 -14.22 23.86
N LYS A 474 9.50 -14.86 23.94
CA LYS A 474 9.09 -15.59 25.14
C LYS A 474 9.94 -16.84 25.25
N GLU A 475 10.75 -16.93 26.30
CA GLU A 475 11.36 -18.22 26.69
C GLU A 475 10.26 -19.16 27.17
N ASP A 476 10.26 -20.40 26.66
CA ASP A 476 9.36 -21.47 27.08
C ASP A 476 9.63 -21.84 28.55
N ALA A 477 8.97 -21.14 29.48
CA ALA A 477 8.95 -21.51 30.87
C ALA A 477 7.95 -22.66 31.10
N SER A 478 8.47 -23.89 31.09
CA SER A 478 7.82 -25.01 31.76
C SER A 478 7.67 -24.72 33.25
N MET A 479 6.49 -25.01 33.80
CA MET A 479 6.11 -25.08 35.23
C MET A 479 5.57 -23.79 35.88
N GLY A 480 4.23 -23.71 35.93
CA GLY A 480 3.48 -23.48 37.17
C GLY A 480 3.03 -22.06 37.50
N GLY A 481 1.71 -21.89 37.66
CA GLY A 481 1.12 -20.82 38.50
C GLY A 481 0.31 -19.78 37.73
N VAL A 482 -0.94 -19.63 38.14
CA VAL A 482 -1.97 -18.72 37.63
C VAL A 482 -1.66 -17.28 38.05
N ASP A 483 -1.76 -16.31 37.14
CA ASP A 483 -2.38 -15.00 37.41
C ASP A 483 -2.68 -14.21 36.12
N GLU A 484 -3.84 -13.57 36.10
CA GLU A 484 -4.40 -12.77 35.01
C GLU A 484 -3.76 -11.37 34.94
N GLY A 485 -3.29 -10.96 33.76
CA GLY A 485 -2.83 -9.59 33.51
C GLY A 485 -2.40 -9.34 32.06
N TRP A 486 -3.08 -8.38 31.41
CA TRP A 486 -2.72 -7.64 30.19
C TRP A 486 -1.57 -8.18 29.31
N GLN A 487 -1.89 -8.77 28.15
CA GLN A 487 -0.90 -9.12 27.12
C GLN A 487 -0.65 -7.96 26.16
N GLY A 488 0.23 -7.03 26.56
CA GLY A 488 0.88 -6.11 25.62
C GLY A 488 2.14 -6.75 25.01
N GLU A 489 2.48 -6.41 23.77
CA GLU A 489 3.77 -6.80 23.20
C GLU A 489 4.90 -6.08 23.96
N GLU A 490 5.68 -6.81 24.76
CA GLU A 490 6.85 -6.24 25.43
C GLU A 490 7.95 -5.95 24.40
N LEU A 491 8.13 -4.65 24.12
CA LEU A 491 9.23 -4.12 23.33
C LEU A 491 10.40 -3.80 24.26
N GLU A 492 11.58 -4.35 23.98
CA GLU A 492 12.80 -4.03 24.72
C GLU A 492 13.73 -3.14 23.87
N VAL A 493 14.28 -2.10 24.50
CA VAL A 493 15.37 -1.32 23.90
C VAL A 493 16.64 -2.15 24.00
N VAL A 494 17.05 -2.74 22.89
CA VAL A 494 18.29 -3.54 22.79
C VAL A 494 19.52 -2.67 22.55
N ASP A 495 19.37 -1.45 22.03
CA ASP A 495 20.52 -0.59 21.77
C ASP A 495 20.19 0.91 21.75
N VAL A 496 21.20 1.74 21.98
CA VAL A 496 21.10 3.20 21.84
C VAL A 496 22.31 3.71 21.06
N VAL A 497 22.08 4.03 19.79
CA VAL A 497 23.15 4.49 18.90
C VAL A 497 23.33 6.00 19.05
N ARG A 498 24.56 6.43 19.33
CA ARG A 498 24.91 7.84 19.63
C ARG A 498 25.83 8.49 18.60
N TYR A 499 26.44 7.70 17.71
CA TYR A 499 27.45 8.15 16.75
C TYR A 499 27.16 7.58 15.36
N LYS A 500 27.57 8.32 14.32
CA LYS A 500 27.56 7.90 12.92
C LYS A 500 28.92 8.15 12.29
N ILE A 501 29.32 7.33 11.32
CA ILE A 501 30.51 7.55 10.49
C ILE A 501 30.05 8.19 9.19
N LEU A 502 30.48 9.40 8.91
CA LEU A 502 30.12 10.16 7.71
C LEU A 502 31.28 10.17 6.71
N PHE A 503 31.00 9.76 5.47
CA PHE A 503 31.91 9.92 4.34
C PHE A 503 31.28 10.86 3.33
N SER A 504 31.79 12.10 3.25
CA SER A 504 31.24 13.14 2.36
C SER A 504 32.16 13.51 1.19
N SER A 505 33.34 12.88 1.09
CA SER A 505 34.31 13.14 0.03
C SER A 505 34.15 12.19 -1.15
N ARG A 506 34.56 12.62 -2.35
CA ARG A 506 34.75 11.68 -3.46
C ARG A 506 35.83 10.65 -3.10
N PRO A 507 35.72 9.41 -3.60
CA PRO A 507 36.78 8.44 -3.42
C PRO A 507 38.08 8.87 -4.09
N GLU A 508 39.19 8.58 -3.43
CA GLU A 508 40.54 8.87 -3.87
C GLU A 508 41.24 7.57 -4.29
N PRO A 509 42.02 7.57 -5.38
CA PRO A 509 42.88 6.45 -5.73
C PRO A 509 43.99 6.29 -4.69
N ILE A 510 44.34 5.04 -4.38
CA ILE A 510 45.46 4.72 -3.48
C ILE A 510 46.71 4.54 -4.36
N CYS A 511 47.66 5.48 -4.28
CA CYS A 511 48.95 5.30 -4.94
C CYS A 511 49.74 4.21 -4.20
N LEU A 512 50.12 3.14 -4.90
CA LEU A 512 51.04 2.14 -4.37
C LEU A 512 52.45 2.72 -4.39
N THR A 513 53.16 2.60 -3.27
CA THR A 513 54.61 2.76 -3.23
C THR A 513 55.24 1.46 -3.71
N ASP A 514 56.15 1.56 -4.68
CA ASP A 514 56.99 0.42 -5.02
C ASP A 514 57.99 0.13 -3.90
N ALA A 515 58.71 -1.00 -3.99
CA ALA A 515 59.72 -1.41 -3.02
C ALA A 515 60.87 -0.40 -2.84
N ASN A 516 60.93 0.65 -3.67
CA ASN A 516 61.94 1.71 -3.64
C ASN A 516 61.40 3.03 -3.06
N GLY A 517 60.18 3.06 -2.53
CA GLY A 517 59.61 4.24 -1.86
C GLY A 517 59.12 5.34 -2.81
N THR A 518 59.01 5.05 -4.11
CA THR A 518 58.49 6.00 -5.10
C THR A 518 56.96 5.89 -5.17
N ALA A 519 56.24 6.97 -4.89
CA ALA A 519 54.79 7.03 -5.02
C ALA A 519 54.41 7.09 -6.51
N ASN A 520 53.94 5.98 -7.09
CA ASN A 520 53.59 5.93 -8.50
C ASN A 520 52.08 6.14 -8.71
N CYS A 521 51.65 7.40 -8.77
CA CYS A 521 50.24 7.74 -9.02
C CYS A 521 49.82 7.60 -10.50
N ASN A 522 50.76 7.35 -11.43
CA ASN A 522 50.48 7.24 -12.87
C ASN A 522 49.93 5.86 -13.28
N LEU A 523 50.22 4.78 -12.54
CA LEU A 523 49.69 3.45 -12.86
C LEU A 523 48.17 3.37 -12.65
N ALA A 524 47.63 4.06 -11.64
CA ALA A 524 46.20 4.09 -11.34
C ALA A 524 45.39 4.95 -12.34
N ILE A 525 46.03 5.89 -13.04
CA ILE A 525 45.40 6.73 -14.07
C ILE A 525 45.48 6.04 -15.45
N MET A 526 46.53 5.25 -15.73
CA MET A 526 46.70 4.58 -17.03
C MET A 526 45.71 3.44 -17.30
N GLU A 527 45.25 2.69 -16.30
CA GLU A 527 44.22 1.66 -16.53
C GLU A 527 42.84 2.25 -16.89
N THR A 528 42.62 3.55 -16.71
CA THR A 528 41.37 4.23 -17.08
C THR A 528 41.45 5.04 -18.38
N ALA A 529 42.59 5.07 -19.08
CA ALA A 529 42.86 6.05 -20.15
C ALA A 529 43.34 5.51 -21.51
N ILE A 530 43.30 4.19 -21.82
CA ILE A 530 43.63 3.70 -23.17
C ILE A 530 42.35 3.47 -23.99
N ALA A 531 42.11 4.37 -24.94
CA ALA A 531 40.95 4.40 -25.83
C ALA A 531 41.25 3.87 -27.25
N LEU A 532 40.30 3.09 -27.78
CA LEU A 532 39.84 2.93 -29.18
C LEU A 532 40.75 3.36 -30.36
N HIS A 533 40.99 2.43 -31.31
CA HIS A 533 40.85 2.68 -32.77
C HIS A 533 40.52 1.39 -33.57
N LEU A 534 39.62 1.53 -34.56
CA LEU A 534 38.96 0.52 -35.40
C LEU A 534 39.80 0.02 -36.60
N ALA A 535 39.55 -1.21 -37.07
CA ALA A 535 39.56 -1.56 -38.50
C ALA A 535 38.60 -2.74 -38.82
N ILE A 536 37.86 -2.61 -39.93
CA ILE A 536 36.83 -3.52 -40.48
C ILE A 536 37.47 -4.54 -41.42
N LEU A 537 37.07 -5.84 -41.38
CA LEU A 537 36.96 -6.72 -42.56
C LEU A 537 36.16 -8.03 -42.27
N ARG A 538 35.46 -8.51 -43.31
CA ARG A 538 34.38 -9.53 -43.34
C ARG A 538 34.85 -10.99 -43.62
N ARG A 539 34.05 -11.94 -43.12
CA ARG A 539 33.56 -13.24 -43.70
C ARG A 539 34.37 -14.58 -43.66
N ARG A 540 33.71 -15.58 -43.05
CA ARG A 540 33.30 -16.97 -43.50
C ARG A 540 34.20 -18.23 -43.28
N LEU A 541 33.53 -19.25 -42.68
CA LEU A 541 33.67 -20.74 -42.75
C LEU A 541 34.92 -21.36 -42.07
N SER A 542 34.94 -22.54 -41.42
CA SER A 542 34.03 -23.70 -41.25
C SER A 542 34.43 -24.57 -40.03
N ASN A 543 33.46 -25.35 -39.51
CA ASN A 543 33.50 -26.66 -38.80
C ASN A 543 34.64 -27.04 -37.83
N SER A 544 34.30 -27.30 -36.56
CA SER A 544 34.19 -28.66 -35.96
C SER A 544 34.03 -28.60 -34.42
N ASP A 545 32.89 -29.13 -33.95
CA ASP A 545 32.66 -30.05 -32.83
C ASP A 545 33.43 -30.00 -31.48
N ILE A 546 32.59 -30.02 -30.42
CA ILE A 546 32.68 -30.75 -29.14
C ILE A 546 32.80 -29.93 -27.81
N GLN A 547 31.72 -30.11 -27.04
CA GLN A 547 31.54 -30.12 -25.56
C GLN A 547 31.24 -28.84 -24.75
N GLN A 548 30.01 -28.86 -24.20
CA GLN A 548 29.45 -28.16 -23.04
C GLN A 548 30.29 -28.30 -21.73
N PRO A 549 29.87 -27.76 -20.58
CA PRO A 549 29.10 -26.54 -20.27
C PRO A 549 29.84 -25.64 -19.24
N GLY A 550 29.52 -24.35 -19.18
CA GLY A 550 30.06 -23.48 -18.11
C GLY A 550 29.52 -22.08 -18.23
N THR A 551 28.40 -21.86 -17.55
CA THR A 551 27.53 -20.68 -17.56
C THR A 551 28.24 -19.35 -17.57
N ALA A 552 27.85 -18.56 -18.56
CA ALA A 552 28.21 -17.18 -18.75
C ALA A 552 27.23 -16.22 -18.02
N PHE A 553 27.81 -15.24 -17.33
CA PHE A 553 27.51 -13.79 -17.31
C PHE A 553 26.06 -13.28 -17.14
N GLY A 554 25.94 -12.13 -16.46
CA GLY A 554 25.04 -11.07 -16.96
C GLY A 554 24.33 -10.22 -15.91
N ILE A 555 24.82 -8.99 -15.71
CA ILE A 555 23.97 -7.84 -15.39
C ILE A 555 23.43 -7.31 -16.71
N THR A 556 22.12 -7.33 -16.89
CA THR A 556 21.42 -6.72 -18.02
C THR A 556 20.99 -5.30 -17.62
N THR A 557 21.47 -4.31 -18.36
CA THR A 557 20.95 -2.93 -18.31
C THR A 557 19.93 -2.72 -19.42
N LEU A 558 18.70 -2.33 -19.08
CA LEU A 558 17.77 -1.66 -19.99
C LEU A 558 17.62 -0.21 -19.49
N GLY A 559 18.03 0.75 -20.31
CA GLY A 559 17.83 2.18 -20.05
C GLY A 559 16.53 2.68 -20.71
N PRO A 560 16.06 3.90 -20.39
CA PRO A 560 15.03 4.56 -21.16
C PRO A 560 15.63 5.54 -22.18
N TYR A 561 14.98 5.65 -23.35
CA TYR A 561 14.84 6.93 -24.08
C TYR A 561 13.60 6.87 -24.99
N CYS A 562 12.77 7.90 -24.90
CA CYS A 562 11.93 8.41 -26.00
C CYS A 562 12.27 9.91 -26.16
N ALA A 563 12.80 10.30 -27.33
CA ALA A 563 12.18 11.13 -28.38
C ALA A 563 12.16 12.65 -28.06
N SER A 564 12.62 13.60 -28.89
CA SER A 564 12.53 13.72 -30.36
C SER A 564 13.46 14.82 -30.96
N ASN A 565 13.91 14.56 -32.19
CA ASN A 565 14.18 15.41 -33.37
C ASN A 565 14.91 16.78 -33.29
N TYR A 566 16.19 16.87 -33.73
CA TYR A 566 16.61 17.16 -35.13
C TYR A 566 18.16 17.14 -35.27
N THR A 567 18.64 16.28 -36.18
CA THR A 567 19.87 16.33 -37.01
C THR A 567 21.18 16.93 -36.46
N THR A 568 22.13 16.07 -36.07
CA THR A 568 23.36 15.75 -36.85
C THR A 568 24.19 14.72 -36.08
N ALA A 569 24.61 13.66 -36.77
CA ALA A 569 25.24 12.48 -36.18
C ALA A 569 26.67 12.73 -35.69
N ARG A 570 27.01 12.26 -34.47
CA ARG A 570 28.34 11.74 -34.06
C ARG A 570 28.27 11.06 -32.67
N GLN A 571 29.11 10.03 -32.50
CA GLN A 571 29.02 8.88 -31.57
C GLN A 571 29.18 9.17 -30.06
N PRO A 572 28.68 8.28 -29.15
CA PRO A 572 28.77 8.45 -27.69
C PRO A 572 30.03 7.82 -27.04
N ASN A 573 30.53 8.49 -25.98
CA ASN A 573 31.60 8.10 -25.05
C ASN A 573 31.27 6.85 -24.20
N PRO A 574 32.26 6.03 -23.76
CA PRO A 574 32.04 4.93 -22.82
C PRO A 574 31.65 5.43 -21.41
N ARG A 575 30.66 4.74 -20.81
CA ARG A 575 29.88 5.13 -19.62
C ARG A 575 30.64 4.94 -18.30
N VAL A 576 30.84 6.03 -17.55
CA VAL A 576 31.09 6.01 -16.10
C VAL A 576 29.74 5.88 -15.38
N VAL A 577 29.54 4.84 -14.57
CA VAL A 577 28.33 4.66 -13.74
C VAL A 577 28.43 5.61 -12.55
N LYS A 578 27.78 6.78 -12.63
CA LYS A 578 27.60 7.70 -11.51
C LYS A 578 26.36 7.28 -10.74
N GLN A 579 26.53 6.60 -9.61
CA GLN A 579 25.47 6.38 -8.63
C GLN A 579 25.70 7.33 -7.46
N ALA A 580 24.69 8.09 -7.07
CA ALA A 580 24.66 8.82 -5.81
C ALA A 580 23.59 8.13 -4.96
N SER A 581 23.99 7.56 -3.83
CA SER A 581 23.10 6.88 -2.90
C SER A 581 23.50 7.22 -1.47
N GLN A 582 22.53 7.57 -0.64
CA GLN A 582 22.68 7.56 0.80
C GLN A 582 22.50 6.10 1.23
N ILE A 583 23.58 5.44 1.64
CA ILE A 583 23.56 4.03 2.05
C ILE A 583 23.82 4.00 3.56
N SER A 584 22.90 3.40 4.31
CA SER A 584 23.11 3.01 5.71
C SER A 584 23.47 1.53 5.74
N VAL A 585 24.65 1.19 6.26
CA VAL A 585 25.15 -0.20 6.32
C VAL A 585 25.31 -0.63 7.77
N ILE A 586 24.83 -1.83 8.09
CA ILE A 586 25.00 -2.51 9.38
C ILE A 586 26.30 -3.32 9.34
N ILE A 587 27.18 -3.16 10.33
CA ILE A 587 28.40 -3.95 10.48
C ILE A 587 28.20 -4.87 11.69
N PRO A 588 28.33 -6.20 11.61
CA PRO A 588 28.48 -7.06 12.79
C PRO A 588 29.93 -7.02 13.30
N GLN A 589 30.13 -7.22 14.61
CA GLN A 589 31.45 -7.24 15.25
C GLN A 589 32.41 -8.26 14.65
#